data_AF-A0A256ZU66-F1
#
_entry.id   AF-A0A256ZU66-F1
#
_cell.length_a   1.000
_cell.length_b   1.000
_cell.length_c   1.000
_cell.angle_alpha   90.00
_cell.angle_beta   90.00
_cell.angle_gamma   90.00
#
_symmetry.space_group_name_H-M   'P 1'
#
loop_
_entity.id
_entity.type
_entity.pdbx_description
1 polymer ?
#
loop_
_entity_poly.entity_id
_entity_poly.type
_entity_poly.pdbx_seq_one_letter_code
_entity_poly.pdbx_strand_id
1 'polypeptide(L)'
;MKRKRMDNKTLAEIEAENKVANITVEIGEALKRLLDNPDYKKVITEGYLANYPKELGEAIAKNTGGYDTDKLIENLKGINTFVGYTFQVAANHTAAEKTLIDNAKFIAQEGDSDE
;
A
#
# COMPACT_ATOMS: atom_id res chain seq x y z
N MET A 1 -17.76 -31.93 26.54
CA MET A 1 -17.38 -30.60 26.01
C MET A 1 -16.67 -30.78 24.69
N LYS A 2 -17.30 -30.39 23.57
CA LYS A 2 -16.65 -30.39 22.26
C LYS A 2 -15.64 -29.24 22.25
N ARG A 3 -14.34 -29.53 22.25
CA ARG A 3 -13.32 -28.52 21.95
C ARG A 3 -13.71 -27.96 20.58
N LYS A 4 -14.05 -26.66 20.53
CA LYS A 4 -14.11 -25.91 19.28
C LYS A 4 -12.82 -26.26 18.54
N ARG A 5 -12.90 -26.76 17.30
CA ARG A 5 -11.82 -26.55 16.34
C ARG A 5 -11.64 -25.03 16.30
N MET A 6 -10.73 -24.50 17.11
CA MET A 6 -10.03 -23.30 16.68
C MET A 6 -9.33 -23.75 15.41
N ASP A 7 -9.53 -23.01 14.33
CA ASP A 7 -8.92 -23.30 13.03
C ASP A 7 -7.40 -23.30 13.22
N ASN A 8 -6.83 -24.45 13.57
CA ASN A 8 -5.39 -24.64 13.58
C ASN A 8 -4.97 -24.62 12.11
N LYS A 9 -4.59 -23.43 11.64
CA LYS A 9 -3.86 -23.29 10.38
C LYS A 9 -2.68 -24.24 10.41
N THR A 10 -2.54 -25.04 9.37
CA THR A 10 -1.41 -25.95 9.21
C THR A 10 -0.13 -25.15 9.02
N LEU A 11 1.02 -25.75 9.37
CA LEU A 11 2.32 -25.09 9.18
C LEU A 11 2.55 -24.68 7.70
N ALA A 12 2.02 -25.46 6.76
CA ALA A 12 2.07 -25.15 5.32
C ALA A 12 1.22 -23.92 4.94
N GLU A 13 0.05 -23.74 5.56
CA GLU A 13 -0.78 -22.53 5.36
C GLU A 13 -0.09 -21.29 5.94
N ILE A 14 0.56 -21.43 7.10
CA ILE A 14 1.33 -20.35 7.73
C ILE A 14 2.54 -19.98 6.85
N GLU A 15 3.24 -20.95 6.28
CA GLU A 15 4.36 -20.69 5.37
C GLU A 15 3.91 -19.96 4.11
N ALA A 16 2.77 -20.34 3.53
CA ALA A 16 2.18 -19.66 2.38
C ALA A 16 1.77 -18.21 2.73
N GLU A 17 1.16 -17.99 3.89
CA GLU A 17 0.81 -16.65 4.38
C GLU A 17 2.05 -15.79 4.62
N ASN A 18 3.09 -16.34 5.23
CA ASN A 18 4.37 -15.65 5.45
C ASN A 18 5.01 -15.24 4.12
N LYS A 19 4.96 -16.11 3.10
CA LYS A 19 5.48 -15.77 1.77
C LYS A 19 4.76 -14.56 1.16
N VAL A 20 3.44 -14.51 1.23
CA VAL A 20 2.65 -13.38 0.73
C VAL A 20 2.92 -12.12 1.55
N ALA A 21 2.99 -12.24 2.87
CA ALA A 21 3.26 -11.13 3.77
C ALA A 21 4.66 -10.55 3.55
N ASN A 22 5.69 -11.38 3.39
CA ASN A 22 7.05 -10.94 3.08
C ASN A 22 7.11 -10.12 1.78
N ILE A 23 6.49 -10.61 0.70
CA ILE A 23 6.42 -9.85 -0.57
C ILE A 23 5.72 -8.49 -0.36
N THR A 24 4.65 -8.47 0.41
CA THR A 24 3.90 -7.25 0.71
C THR A 24 4.73 -6.26 1.54
N VAL A 25 5.51 -6.75 2.50
CA VAL A 25 6.48 -5.95 3.25
C VAL A 25 7.55 -5.38 2.33
N GLU A 26 8.15 -6.20 1.46
CA GLU A 26 9.17 -5.76 0.50
C GLU A 26 8.66 -4.63 -0.42
N ILE A 27 7.42 -4.74 -0.90
CA ILE A 27 6.76 -3.70 -1.70
C ILE A 27 6.57 -2.42 -0.89
N GLY A 28 6.08 -2.51 0.34
CA GLY A 28 5.89 -1.32 1.18
C GLY A 28 7.21 -0.66 1.58
N GLU A 29 8.27 -1.44 1.84
CA GLU A 29 9.62 -0.92 2.06
C GLU A 29 10.19 -0.24 0.82
N ALA A 30 9.92 -0.77 -0.38
CA ALA A 30 10.28 -0.10 -1.62
C ALA A 30 9.53 1.23 -1.79
N LEU A 31 8.24 1.28 -1.43
CA LEU A 31 7.46 2.51 -1.44
C LEU A 31 8.04 3.53 -0.45
N LYS A 32 8.37 3.13 0.79
CA LYS A 32 9.01 4.04 1.77
C LYS A 32 10.29 4.64 1.20
N ARG A 33 11.18 3.82 0.62
CA ARG A 33 12.41 4.31 -0.02
C ARG A 33 12.15 5.29 -1.16
N LEU A 34 11.15 5.02 -2.00
CA LEU A 34 10.76 5.93 -3.08
C LEU A 34 10.24 7.25 -2.51
N LEU A 35 9.34 7.17 -1.53
CA LEU A 35 8.76 8.35 -0.90
C LEU A 35 9.81 9.18 -0.16
N ASP A 36 10.87 8.57 0.37
CA ASP A 36 11.99 9.25 1.03
C ASP A 36 13.06 9.77 0.06
N ASN A 37 13.01 9.38 -1.21
CA ASN A 37 13.94 9.87 -2.22
C ASN A 37 13.74 11.39 -2.44
N PRO A 38 14.79 12.23 -2.25
CA PRO A 38 14.67 13.68 -2.37
C PRO A 38 14.23 14.17 -3.76
N ASP A 39 14.73 13.55 -4.83
CA ASP A 39 14.37 13.92 -6.20
C ASP A 39 12.92 13.56 -6.50
N TYR A 40 12.45 12.40 -6.02
CA TYR A 40 11.05 12.02 -6.10
C TYR A 40 10.15 13.01 -5.36
N LYS A 41 10.49 13.37 -4.11
CA LYS A 41 9.73 14.38 -3.34
C LYS A 41 9.64 15.69 -4.12
N LYS A 42 10.78 16.18 -4.63
CA LYS A 42 10.86 17.46 -5.34
C LYS A 42 10.07 17.47 -6.66
N VAL A 43 10.22 16.42 -7.48
CA VAL A 43 9.62 16.38 -8.82
C VAL A 43 8.16 15.93 -8.77
N ILE A 44 7.86 14.89 -8.01
CA ILE A 44 6.55 14.25 -8.02
C ILE A 44 5.65 14.79 -6.92
N THR A 45 6.07 14.78 -5.65
CA THR A 45 5.18 15.16 -4.54
C THR A 45 4.97 16.68 -4.47
N GLU A 46 6.05 17.44 -4.39
CA GLU A 46 6.05 18.91 -4.25
C GLU A 46 5.86 19.63 -5.59
N GLY A 47 6.33 19.02 -6.68
CA GLY A 47 6.15 19.52 -8.03
C GLY A 47 4.79 19.15 -8.60
N TYR A 48 4.69 17.93 -9.13
CA TYR A 48 3.52 17.48 -9.88
C TYR A 48 2.25 17.39 -9.02
N LEU A 49 2.24 16.63 -7.92
CA LEU A 49 1.03 16.34 -7.15
C LEU A 49 0.50 17.56 -6.39
N ALA A 50 1.36 18.47 -5.92
CA ALA A 50 0.93 19.67 -5.20
C ALA A 50 0.38 20.76 -6.12
N ASN A 51 0.97 20.94 -7.32
CA ASN A 51 0.64 22.08 -8.19
C ASN A 51 -0.32 21.69 -9.31
N TYR A 52 -0.14 20.51 -9.92
CA TYR A 52 -0.87 20.15 -11.13
C TYR A 52 -2.39 20.06 -10.93
N PRO A 53 -2.95 19.44 -9.86
CA PRO A 53 -4.39 19.45 -9.63
C PRO A 53 -4.99 20.85 -9.51
N LYS A 54 -4.25 21.79 -8.89
CA LYS A 54 -4.67 23.19 -8.77
C LYS A 54 -4.69 23.87 -10.15
N GLU A 55 -3.61 23.73 -10.92
CA GLU A 55 -3.52 24.27 -12.27
C GLU A 55 -4.63 23.75 -13.18
N LEU A 56 -4.94 22.45 -13.10
CA LEU A 56 -6.06 21.83 -13.81
C LEU A 56 -7.40 22.44 -13.39
N GLY A 57 -7.66 22.59 -12.09
CA GLY A 57 -8.88 23.19 -11.56
C GLY A 57 -9.07 24.64 -12.01
N GLU A 58 -7.99 25.43 -12.01
CA GLU A 58 -8.01 26.79 -12.51
C GLU A 58 -8.28 26.88 -14.01
N ALA A 59 -7.67 26.00 -14.81
CA ALA A 59 -7.89 25.94 -16.26
C ALA A 59 -9.34 25.61 -16.61
N ILE A 60 -9.94 24.65 -15.89
CA ILE A 60 -11.37 24.31 -16.01
C ILE A 60 -12.23 25.52 -15.65
N ALA A 61 -11.99 26.15 -14.49
CA ALA A 61 -12.82 27.25 -14.00
C ALA A 61 -12.76 28.50 -14.90
N LYS A 62 -11.59 28.76 -15.50
CA LYS A 62 -11.38 29.91 -16.39
C LYS A 62 -11.85 29.67 -17.82
N ASN A 63 -12.31 28.44 -18.16
CA ASN A 63 -12.71 28.02 -19.50
C ASN A 63 -11.74 28.56 -20.57
N THR A 64 -10.43 28.39 -20.36
CA THR A 64 -9.40 29.06 -21.16
C THR A 64 -9.34 28.62 -22.63
N GLY A 65 -10.33 27.88 -23.14
CA GLY A 65 -10.51 27.51 -24.55
C GLY A 65 -9.43 26.59 -25.13
N GLY A 66 -8.29 26.46 -24.46
CA GLY A 66 -7.11 25.73 -24.91
C GLY A 66 -6.95 24.33 -24.30
N TYR A 67 -7.87 23.89 -23.44
CA TYR A 67 -7.78 22.57 -22.80
C TYR A 67 -9.01 21.71 -23.09
N ASP A 68 -8.74 20.47 -23.46
CA ASP A 68 -9.72 19.40 -23.62
C ASP A 68 -10.18 18.92 -22.24
N THR A 69 -11.42 19.24 -21.87
CA THR A 69 -12.01 18.92 -20.57
C THR A 69 -11.96 17.42 -20.25
N ASP A 70 -12.14 16.54 -21.25
CA ASP A 70 -12.14 15.09 -21.02
C ASP A 70 -10.74 14.61 -20.63
N LYS A 71 -9.71 15.15 -21.29
CA LYS A 71 -8.31 14.89 -20.96
C LYS A 71 -7.93 15.40 -19.56
N LEU A 72 -8.47 16.55 -19.14
CA LEU A 72 -8.25 17.07 -17.77
C LEU A 72 -8.84 16.12 -16.72
N ILE A 73 -10.06 15.63 -16.95
CA ILE A 73 -10.72 14.67 -16.06
C ILE A 73 -9.94 13.35 -16.01
N GLU A 74 -9.45 12.86 -17.14
CA GLU A 74 -8.60 11.66 -17.20
C GLU A 74 -7.34 11.82 -16.35
N ASN A 75 -6.65 12.95 -16.49
CA ASN A 75 -5.45 13.25 -15.68
C ASN A 75 -5.76 13.27 -14.18
N LEU A 76 -6.87 13.88 -13.76
CA LEU A 76 -7.29 13.91 -12.36
C LEU A 76 -7.57 12.50 -11.82
N LYS A 77 -8.23 11.64 -12.61
CA LYS A 77 -8.46 10.23 -12.25
C LYS A 77 -7.15 9.46 -12.10
N GLY A 78 -6.19 9.69 -13.00
CA GLY A 78 -4.86 9.09 -12.93
C GLY A 78 -4.13 9.46 -11.63
N ILE A 79 -4.13 10.75 -11.27
CA ILE A 79 -3.54 11.25 -10.01
C ILE A 79 -4.20 10.59 -8.80
N ASN A 80 -5.54 10.59 -8.76
CA ASN A 80 -6.28 9.96 -7.67
C ASN A 80 -5.98 8.45 -7.55
N THR A 81 -5.85 7.76 -8.68
CA THR A 81 -5.51 6.33 -8.72
C THR A 81 -4.10 6.09 -8.17
N PHE A 82 -3.14 6.92 -8.58
CA PHE A 82 -1.77 6.84 -8.08
C PHE A 82 -1.70 7.04 -6.56
N VAL A 83 -2.32 8.10 -6.06
CA VAL A 83 -2.37 8.41 -4.62
C VAL A 83 -3.14 7.34 -3.84
N GLY A 84 -4.25 6.81 -4.39
CA GLY A 84 -4.97 5.71 -3.77
C GLY A 84 -4.12 4.44 -3.64
N TYR A 85 -3.35 4.11 -4.69
CA TYR A 85 -2.45 2.97 -4.66
C TYR A 85 -1.35 3.10 -3.61
N THR A 86 -0.76 4.29 -3.43
CA THR A 86 0.28 4.49 -2.40
C THR A 86 -0.28 4.29 -0.99
N PHE A 87 -1.50 4.79 -0.71
CA PHE A 87 -2.17 4.53 0.58
C PHE A 87 -2.48 3.05 0.79
N GLN A 88 -2.96 2.35 -0.25
CA GLN A 88 -3.25 0.92 -0.17
C GLN A 88 -1.99 0.12 0.15
N VAL A 89 -0.87 0.41 -0.51
CA VAL A 89 0.42 -0.26 -0.24
C VAL A 89 0.87 -0.01 1.20
N ALA A 90 0.79 1.24 1.69
CA ALA A 90 1.17 1.57 3.06
C ALA A 90 0.29 0.85 4.11
N ALA A 91 -1.01 0.74 3.88
CA ALA A 91 -1.92 0.01 4.75
C ALA A 91 -1.63 -1.51 4.75
N ASN A 92 -1.44 -2.08 3.55
CA ASN A 92 -1.13 -3.50 3.40
C ASN A 92 0.22 -3.88 4.03
N HIS A 93 1.21 -3.00 3.95
CA HIS A 93 2.50 -3.17 4.61
C HIS A 93 2.34 -3.37 6.12
N THR A 94 1.62 -2.47 6.78
CA THR A 94 1.37 -2.53 8.23
C THR A 94 0.65 -3.82 8.63
N ALA A 95 -0.35 -4.22 7.83
CA ALA A 95 -1.06 -5.48 8.05
C ALA A 95 -0.15 -6.70 7.88
N ALA A 96 0.72 -6.70 6.86
CA ALA A 96 1.65 -7.78 6.58
C ALA A 96 2.73 -7.94 7.67
N GLU A 97 3.30 -6.84 8.18
CA GLU A 97 4.22 -6.87 9.33
C GLU A 97 3.56 -7.53 10.54
N LYS A 98 2.31 -7.15 10.84
CA LYS A 98 1.56 -7.75 11.94
C LYS A 98 1.35 -9.26 11.73
N THR A 99 0.99 -9.68 10.52
CA THR A 99 0.83 -11.12 10.18
C THR A 99 2.11 -11.90 10.45
N LEU A 100 3.27 -11.39 10.02
CA LEU A 100 4.56 -12.06 10.26
C LEU A 100 4.87 -12.21 11.75
N ILE A 101 4.61 -11.17 12.54
CA ILE A 101 4.80 -11.20 14.00
C ILE A 101 3.87 -12.22 14.67
N ASP A 102 2.59 -12.23 14.29
CA ASP A 102 1.60 -13.13 14.88
C ASP A 102 1.91 -14.60 14.53
N ASN A 103 2.31 -14.86 13.28
CA ASN A 103 2.70 -16.20 12.83
C ASN A 103 3.99 -16.68 13.51
N ALA A 104 4.99 -15.81 13.71
CA ALA A 104 6.21 -16.16 14.45
C ALA A 104 5.92 -16.56 15.90
N LYS A 105 5.00 -15.85 16.58
CA LYS A 105 4.56 -16.20 17.95
C LYS A 105 3.83 -17.54 17.98
N PHE A 106 2.96 -17.80 17.01
CA PHE A 106 2.23 -19.06 16.91
C PHE A 106 3.20 -20.25 16.76
N ILE A 107 4.18 -20.14 15.85
CA ILE A 107 5.19 -21.20 15.63
C ILE A 107 6.01 -21.46 16.90
N ALA A 108 6.41 -20.40 17.62
CA ALA A 108 7.15 -20.55 18.87
C ALA A 108 6.34 -21.27 19.96
N GLN A 109 5.03 -20.99 20.05
CA GLN A 109 4.14 -21.63 21.03
C GLN A 109 3.86 -23.11 20.72
N GLU A 110 3.74 -23.49 19.44
CA GLU A 110 3.63 -24.91 19.05
C GLU A 110 4.93 -25.66 19.35
N GLY A 111 6.10 -25.03 19.15
CA GLY A 111 7.41 -25.62 19.45
C GLY A 111 7.66 -25.90 20.95
N ASP A 112 7.04 -25.13 21.85
CA ASP A 112 7.14 -25.34 23.31
C ASP A 112 6.14 -26.38 23.84
N SER A 113 5.22 -26.88 23.00
CA SER A 113 4.17 -27.83 23.43
C SER A 113 4.54 -29.31 23.29
N ASP A 114 5.75 -29.60 22.81
CA ASP A 114 6.32 -30.94 22.58
C ASP A 114 7.37 -31.38 23.64
N GLU A 115 7.55 -30.64 24.75
CA GLU A 115 8.34 -31.05 25.93
C GLU A 115 7.47 -31.43 27.14
#